data_AF-A0A971T4B7-F1
#
_entry.id   AF-A0A971T4B7-F1
#
_cell.length_a   1.000
_cell.length_b   1.000
_cell.length_c   1.000
_cell.angle_alpha   90.00
_cell.angle_beta   90.00
_cell.angle_gamma   90.00
#
_symmetry.space_group_name_H-M   'P 1'
#
loop_
_entity.id
_entity.type
_entity.pdbx_description
1 polymer ?
#
loop_
_entity_poly.entity_id
_entity_poly.type
_entity_poly.pdbx_seq_one_letter_code
_entity_poly.pdbx_strand_id
1 'polypeptide(L)'
;MMIRVFVYGRLTTNGFYHQHYLKGQTLLGTGIINDYRSYIIGGLNGIVPRDGFQVNGEVYEVDEKALDRLDHLHNIGTVFNRSIIEIKLDNDEIMPAEVYILIGNVA
;
A
#
# COMPACT_ATOMS: atom_id res chain seq x y z
N MET A 1 9.27 -8.76 -14.20
CA MET A 1 10.02 -8.58 -12.93
C MET A 1 9.06 -8.71 -11.76
N MET A 2 9.54 -9.05 -10.56
CA MET A 2 8.72 -9.06 -9.34
C MET A 2 8.98 -7.79 -8.53
N ILE A 3 7.93 -7.19 -7.98
CA ILE A 3 7.95 -5.91 -7.26
C ILE A 3 7.31 -6.11 -5.89
N ARG A 4 7.90 -5.53 -4.84
CA ARG A 4 7.29 -5.53 -3.50
C ARG A 4 6.38 -4.32 -3.35
N VAL A 5 5.14 -4.55 -2.93
CA VAL A 5 4.14 -3.50 -2.71
C VAL A 5 3.55 -3.67 -1.31
N PHE A 6 3.56 -2.59 -0.53
CA PHE A 6 2.83 -2.52 0.74
C PHE A 6 1.42 -1.99 0.47
N VAL A 7 0.42 -2.81 0.80
CA VAL A 7 -0.98 -2.48 0.66
C VAL A 7 -1.65 -2.32 2.02
N TYR A 8 -2.67 -1.48 2.08
CA TYR A 8 -3.38 -1.15 3.30
C TYR A 8 -4.87 -0.96 3.02
N GLY A 9 -5.66 -0.91 4.10
CA GLY A 9 -7.10 -0.68 4.00
C GLY A 9 -7.82 -1.72 3.14
N ARG A 10 -8.61 -1.28 2.16
CA ARG A 10 -9.45 -2.17 1.34
C ARG A 10 -8.70 -3.11 0.39
N LEU A 11 -7.37 -3.01 0.30
CA LEU A 11 -6.54 -3.92 -0.50
C LEU A 11 -5.96 -5.10 0.30
N THR A 12 -5.99 -5.06 1.65
CA THR A 12 -5.50 -6.19 2.47
C THR A 12 -6.36 -7.43 2.28
N THR A 13 -5.93 -8.60 2.75
CA THR A 13 -6.61 -9.91 2.58
C THR A 13 -8.11 -9.87 2.89
N ASN A 14 -8.51 -9.08 3.89
CA ASN A 14 -9.92 -8.93 4.31
C ASN A 14 -10.66 -7.76 3.63
N GLY A 15 -10.00 -7.09 2.70
CA GLY A 15 -10.47 -5.91 2.01
C GLY A 15 -11.24 -6.23 0.72
N PHE A 16 -12.20 -5.36 0.39
CA PHE A 16 -13.09 -5.52 -0.76
C PHE A 16 -12.35 -5.65 -2.11
N TYR A 17 -11.18 -5.03 -2.26
CA TYR A 17 -10.43 -5.01 -3.51
C TYR A 17 -9.42 -6.16 -3.64
N HIS A 18 -9.12 -6.89 -2.57
CA HIS A 18 -8.07 -7.93 -2.58
C HIS A 18 -8.25 -8.96 -3.68
N GLN A 19 -9.45 -9.55 -3.76
CA GLN A 19 -9.75 -10.62 -4.72
C GLN A 19 -9.56 -10.20 -6.18
N HIS A 20 -9.69 -8.91 -6.48
CA HIS A 20 -9.57 -8.40 -7.85
C HIS A 20 -8.13 -8.04 -8.22
N TYR A 21 -7.36 -7.49 -7.27
CA TYR A 21 -6.05 -6.91 -7.56
C TYR A 21 -4.86 -7.78 -7.11
N LEU A 22 -5.01 -8.54 -6.02
CA LEU A 22 -3.91 -9.27 -5.38
C LEU A 22 -4.08 -10.79 -5.37
N LYS A 23 -5.22 -11.30 -5.85
CA LYS A 23 -5.43 -12.75 -5.95
C LYS A 23 -4.34 -13.40 -6.79
N GLY A 24 -3.69 -14.41 -6.20
CA GLY A 24 -2.60 -15.17 -6.82
C GLY A 24 -1.22 -14.51 -6.73
N GLN A 25 -1.11 -13.33 -6.12
CA GLN A 25 0.19 -12.73 -5.77
C GLN A 25 0.68 -13.29 -4.43
N THR A 26 1.99 -13.18 -4.17
CA THR A 26 2.61 -13.79 -2.98
C THR A 26 2.56 -12.82 -1.82
N LEU A 27 1.83 -13.17 -0.74
CA LEU A 27 1.89 -12.43 0.52
C LEU A 27 3.21 -12.76 1.23
N LEU A 28 4.03 -11.73 1.48
CA LEU A 28 5.30 -11.86 2.20
C LEU A 28 5.11 -11.69 3.72
N GLY A 29 4.12 -10.91 4.15
CA GLY A 29 3.79 -10.75 5.57
C GLY A 29 2.95 -9.52 5.86
N THR A 30 2.54 -9.40 7.12
CA THR A 30 1.93 -8.20 7.70
C THR A 30 2.98 -7.30 8.32
N GLY A 31 2.72 -5.99 8.35
CA GLY A 31 3.65 -5.03 8.94
C GLY A 31 3.08 -3.63 9.06
N ILE A 32 3.95 -2.70 9.43
CA ILE A 32 3.61 -1.31 9.70
C ILE A 32 4.53 -0.32 8.99
N ILE A 33 3.97 0.86 8.74
CA ILE A 33 4.72 2.08 8.46
C ILE A 33 4.37 3.14 9.52
N ASN A 34 5.39 3.85 9.99
CA ASN A 34 5.25 4.93 10.96
C ASN A 34 5.17 6.29 10.25
N ASP A 35 4.65 7.28 10.98
CA ASP A 35 4.51 8.66 10.54
C ASP A 35 3.60 8.83 9.31
N TYR A 36 2.59 7.97 9.21
CA TYR A 36 1.50 8.07 8.23
C TYR A 36 0.14 7.89 8.90
N ARG A 37 -0.87 8.56 8.34
CA ARG A 37 -2.28 8.37 8.73
C ARG A 37 -3.13 8.03 7.51
N SER A 38 -4.01 7.04 7.67
CA SER A 38 -4.94 6.60 6.63
C SER A 38 -6.28 7.32 6.70
N TYR A 39 -6.83 7.65 5.53
CA TYR A 39 -8.13 8.28 5.33
C TYR A 39 -8.89 7.57 4.20
N ILE A 40 -10.22 7.65 4.20
CA ILE A 40 -11.05 7.10 3.13
C ILE A 40 -11.38 8.23 2.13
N ILE A 41 -11.02 8.03 0.87
CA ILE A 41 -11.21 9.00 -0.21
C ILE A 41 -11.73 8.25 -1.44
N GLY A 42 -12.91 8.65 -1.95
CA GLY A 42 -13.50 8.00 -3.12
C GLY A 42 -13.73 6.48 -2.96
N GLY A 43 -13.89 5.99 -1.73
CA GLY A 43 -14.06 4.56 -1.45
C GLY A 43 -12.77 3.74 -1.48
N LEU A 44 -11.60 4.39 -1.56
CA LEU A 44 -10.28 3.79 -1.32
C LEU A 44 -9.66 4.37 -0.05
N ASN A 45 -8.66 3.67 0.49
CA ASN A 45 -7.83 4.24 1.54
C ASN A 45 -6.68 5.01 0.87
N GLY A 46 -6.34 6.18 1.40
CA GLY A 46 -5.10 6.87 1.09
C GLY A 46 -4.37 7.30 2.35
N ILE A 47 -3.04 7.29 2.30
CA ILE A 47 -2.19 7.71 3.41
C ILE A 47 -1.54 9.06 3.12
N VAL A 48 -1.32 9.84 4.18
CA VAL A 48 -0.53 11.07 4.16
C VAL A 48 0.45 11.10 5.33
N PRO A 49 1.60 11.78 5.20
CA PRO A 49 2.55 11.96 6.29
C PRO A 49 1.89 12.58 7.52
N ARG A 50 2.09 11.97 8.68
CA ARG A 50 1.56 12.44 9.96
C ARG A 50 2.32 11.81 11.13
N ASP A 51 3.15 12.61 11.79
CA ASP A 51 4.00 12.18 12.90
C ASP A 51 3.21 11.51 14.03
N GLY A 52 3.77 10.40 14.54
CA GLY A 52 3.21 9.68 15.69
C GLY A 52 1.99 8.81 15.36
N PHE A 53 1.61 8.70 14.09
CA PHE A 53 0.60 7.75 13.61
C PHE A 53 1.27 6.56 12.93
N GLN A 54 0.54 5.45 12.84
CA GLN A 54 0.98 4.27 12.11
C GLN A 54 -0.13 3.75 11.19
N VAL A 55 0.27 3.09 10.11
CA VAL A 55 -0.63 2.36 9.22
C VAL A 55 -0.20 0.90 9.18
N ASN A 56 -1.14 0.02 9.51
CA ASN A 56 -0.95 -1.43 9.37
C ASN A 56 -1.33 -1.86 7.94
N GLY A 57 -0.62 -2.85 7.43
CA GLY A 57 -0.85 -3.37 6.09
C GLY A 57 -0.17 -4.71 5.85
N GLU A 58 -0.09 -5.05 4.57
CA GLU A 58 0.44 -6.32 4.07
C GLU A 58 1.45 -6.02 2.97
N VAL A 59 2.58 -6.74 2.94
CA VAL A 59 3.54 -6.68 1.84
C VAL A 59 3.32 -7.87 0.91
N TYR A 60 3.14 -7.57 -0.38
CA TYR A 60 3.05 -8.56 -1.44
C TYR A 60 4.24 -8.47 -2.37
N GLU A 61 4.67 -9.60 -2.91
CA GLU A 61 5.41 -9.65 -4.16
C GLU A 61 4.42 -9.79 -5.32
N VAL A 62 4.46 -8.83 -6.24
CA VAL A 62 3.54 -8.71 -7.37
C VAL A 62 4.28 -8.71 -8.71
N ASP A 63 3.65 -9.26 -9.74
CA ASP A 63 4.13 -9.12 -11.12
C ASP A 63 3.78 -7.74 -11.71
N GLU A 64 4.38 -7.42 -12.86
CA GLU A 64 4.15 -6.15 -13.58
C GLU A 64 2.68 -5.92 -13.93
N LYS A 65 1.92 -6.97 -14.27
CA LYS A 65 0.50 -6.82 -14.63
C LYS A 65 -0.35 -6.47 -13.42
N ALA A 66 -0.04 -7.05 -12.26
CA ALA A 66 -0.67 -6.71 -11.01
C ALA A 66 -0.31 -5.29 -10.58
N LEU A 67 0.95 -4.88 -10.74
CA LEU A 67 1.39 -3.51 -10.48
C LEU A 67 0.65 -2.50 -11.36
N ASP A 68 0.57 -2.74 -12.67
CA ASP A 68 -0.14 -1.84 -13.60
C ASP A 68 -1.61 -1.66 -13.21
N ARG A 69 -2.30 -2.74 -12.81
CA ARG A 69 -3.69 -2.66 -12.32
C ARG A 69 -3.81 -1.82 -11.05
N LEU A 70 -2.86 -1.96 -10.13
CA LEU A 70 -2.82 -1.14 -8.91
C LEU A 70 -2.54 0.33 -9.24
N ASP A 71 -1.65 0.61 -10.19
CA ASP A 71 -1.36 1.97 -10.65
C ASP A 71 -2.60 2.62 -11.28
N HIS A 72 -3.33 1.86 -12.09
CA HIS A 72 -4.60 2.33 -12.67
C HIS A 72 -5.67 2.59 -11.60
N LEU A 73 -5.82 1.71 -10.61
CA LEU A 73 -6.75 1.89 -9.49
C LEU A 73 -6.46 3.19 -8.71
N HIS A 74 -5.19 3.49 -8.49
CA HIS A 74 -4.75 4.67 -7.74
C HIS A 74 -4.55 5.92 -8.60
N ASN A 75 -4.78 5.85 -9.92
CA ASN A 75 -4.58 6.98 -10.84
C ASN A 75 -3.26 7.72 -10.57
N ILE A 76 -2.14 6.99 -10.70
CA ILE A 76 -0.82 7.49 -10.34
C ILE A 76 -0.46 8.79 -11.06
N GLY A 77 0.26 9.68 -10.37
CA GLY A 77 0.62 11.01 -10.87
C GLY A 77 -0.52 12.03 -10.85
N THR A 78 -1.75 11.61 -10.57
CA THR A 78 -2.91 12.50 -10.42
C THR A 78 -3.48 12.48 -9.01
N VAL A 79 -3.79 11.30 -8.47
CA VAL A 79 -4.40 11.16 -7.13
C VAL A 79 -3.39 10.63 -6.12
N PHE A 80 -2.57 9.66 -6.54
CA PHE A 80 -1.53 9.07 -5.71
C PHE A 80 -0.17 9.15 -6.40
N ASN A 81 0.90 9.14 -5.61
CA ASN A 81 2.24 8.81 -6.06
C ASN A 81 2.68 7.49 -5.44
N ARG A 82 3.66 6.81 -6.04
CA ARG A 82 4.37 5.72 -5.39
C ARG A 82 5.68 6.20 -4.82
N SER A 83 6.02 5.70 -3.64
CA SER A 83 7.32 5.90 -3.01
C SER A 83 7.78 4.59 -2.39
N ILE A 84 9.09 4.36 -2.41
CA ILE A 84 9.69 3.25 -1.68
C ILE A 84 9.81 3.65 -0.21
N ILE A 85 9.24 2.83 0.67
CA ILE A 85 9.30 3.01 2.13
C ILE A 85 9.84 1.73 2.76
N GLU A 86 10.62 1.86 3.84
CA GLU A 86 11.01 0.75 4.69
C GLU A 86 9.81 0.31 5.55
N ILE A 87 9.37 -0.94 5.35
CA ILE A 87 8.29 -1.56 6.09
C ILE A 87 8.90 -2.41 7.19
N LYS A 88 8.45 -2.22 8.43
CA LYS A 88 8.75 -3.14 9.52
C LYS A 88 7.67 -4.24 9.54
N LEU A 89 8.05 -5.47 9.20
CA LEU A 89 7.18 -6.62 9.29
C LEU A 89 7.02 -7.09 10.75
N ASP A 90 5.97 -7.87 11.00
CA ASP A 90 5.67 -8.43 12.32
C ASP A 90 6.73 -9.42 12.82
N ASN A 91 7.57 -9.95 11.94
CA ASN A 91 8.73 -10.80 12.25
C ASN A 91 10.01 -9.98 12.54
N ASP A 92 9.90 -8.66 12.72
CA ASP A 92 11.00 -7.69 12.88
C ASP A 92 11.92 -7.52 11.65
N GLU A 93 11.62 -8.16 10.52
CA GLU A 93 12.31 -7.89 9.26
C GLU A 93 11.97 -6.47 8.75
N ILE A 94 12.97 -5.77 8.23
CA ILE A 94 12.79 -4.48 7.56
C ILE A 94 13.04 -4.68 6.08
N MET A 95 12.08 -4.29 5.24
CA MET A 95 12.22 -4.40 3.80
C MET A 95 11.65 -3.18 3.05
N PRO A 96 12.28 -2.76 1.94
CA PRO A 96 11.73 -1.73 1.08
C PRO A 96 10.55 -2.27 0.26
N ALA A 97 9.47 -1.51 0.20
CA ALA A 97 8.33 -1.77 -0.68
C ALA A 97 7.77 -0.48 -1.28
N GLU A 98 7.19 -0.59 -2.48
CA GLU A 98 6.42 0.48 -3.11
C GLU A 98 5.12 0.73 -2.33
N VAL A 99 4.83 1.99 -2.05
CA VAL A 99 3.65 2.42 -1.28
C VAL A 99 2.94 3.53 -2.02
N TYR A 100 1.62 3.39 -2.22
CA TYR A 100 0.78 4.46 -2.75
C TYR A 100 0.54 5.51 -1.66
N ILE A 101 0.82 6.77 -1.94
CA ILE A 101 0.65 7.91 -1.03
C ILE A 101 -0.23 8.95 -1.73
N LEU A 102 -1.21 9.49 -1.01
CA LEU A 102 -2.10 10.49 -1.56
C LEU A 102 -1.32 11.77 -1.91
N ILE A 103 -1.60 12.36 -3.07
CA ILE A 103 -1.04 13.66 -3.45
C ILE A 103 -1.79 14.78 -2.74
N GLY A 104 -1.05 15.68 -2.11
CA GLY A 104 -1.59 16.86 -1.42
C GLY A 104 -1.85 16.63 0.07
N ASN A 105 -2.45 17.64 0.71
CA ASN A 105 -2.76 17.61 2.13
C ASN A 105 -4.24 17.25 2.32
N VAL A 106 -4.52 16.29 3.21
CA VAL A 106 -5.86 16.08 3.75
C VAL A 106 -6.00 17.01 4.95
N ALA A 107 -6.98 17.93 4.91
CA ALA A 107 -7.27 18.87 6.00
C ALA A 107 -7.80 18.14 7.26
#